data_AF-A0A5S3V7I1-F1
#
_entry.id   AF-A0A5S3V7I1-F1
#
_cell.length_a   1.000
_cell.length_b   1.000
_cell.length_c   1.000
_cell.angle_alpha   90.00
_cell.angle_beta   90.00
_cell.angle_gamma   90.00
#
_symmetry.space_group_name_H-M   'P 1'
#
loop_
_entity.id
_entity.type
_entity.pdbx_description
1 polymer ?
#
loop_
_entity_poly.entity_id
_entity_poly.type
_entity_poly.pdbx_seq_one_letter_code
_entity_poly.pdbx_strand_id
1 'polypeptide(L)'
;MKYFAFVVFIICTTFIHTSAHALGNNKPQTLLELLAYADSAKHLIEEGAFDEALERLKWLDDNGTRISYRFYNFKRSSVYTTWWDLAQQYNRAGSAYESKLASTLKHLIIAPQQCETFDTSIWLSQTPEQEQHLLAQMTALNAQYNGSLRRCWNGEAEYLAIKYIHHDLLARYSQDILYGFIHNVIVKVTRAYEHCNFVEDKALCQSNIKTYLTETSRLYQAVAMDRDDLQLAGLIGGETLKLLLKWQNQPN
;
A
#
# COMPACT_ATOMS: atom_id res chain seq x y z
N MET A 1 -10.70 42.21 -24.42
CA MET A 1 -10.76 40.84 -25.00
C MET A 1 -9.70 40.01 -24.31
N LYS A 2 -10.14 38.91 -23.66
CA LYS A 2 -9.35 38.05 -22.77
C LYS A 2 -8.80 36.88 -23.58
N TYR A 3 -7.47 36.75 -23.71
CA TYR A 3 -6.82 35.52 -24.14
C TYR A 3 -5.44 35.43 -23.48
N PHE A 4 -5.36 34.99 -22.23
CA PHE A 4 -4.08 34.69 -21.57
C PHE A 4 -4.21 33.63 -20.47
N ALA A 5 -5.03 32.59 -20.69
CA ALA A 5 -5.23 31.53 -19.71
C ALA A 5 -5.27 30.10 -20.29
N PHE A 6 -4.75 29.88 -21.50
CA PHE A 6 -4.83 28.55 -22.16
C PHE A 6 -3.51 27.93 -22.59
N VAL A 7 -2.36 28.53 -22.25
CA VAL A 7 -1.04 28.03 -22.69
C VAL A 7 -0.25 27.32 -21.57
N VAL A 8 -0.68 27.43 -20.31
CA VAL A 8 0.07 26.84 -19.18
C VAL A 8 -0.27 25.36 -18.93
N PHE A 9 -1.40 24.85 -19.45
CA PHE A 9 -1.81 23.45 -19.19
C PHE A 9 -1.28 22.42 -20.21
N ILE A 10 -0.78 22.85 -21.37
CA ILE A 10 -0.30 21.93 -22.43
C ILE A 10 1.20 21.61 -22.28
N ILE A 11 1.95 22.39 -21.49
CA ILE A 11 3.40 22.20 -21.34
C ILE A 11 3.75 21.11 -20.31
N CYS A 12 2.89 20.83 -19.32
CA CYS A 12 3.16 19.76 -18.35
C CYS A 12 2.95 18.34 -18.88
N THR A 13 2.03 18.12 -19.82
CA THR A 13 1.78 16.78 -20.38
C THR A 13 2.76 16.46 -21.51
N THR A 14 3.18 17.46 -22.30
CA THR A 14 4.08 17.25 -23.45
C THR A 14 5.55 17.06 -23.04
N PHE A 15 6.02 17.67 -21.94
CA PHE A 15 7.38 17.45 -21.44
C PHE A 15 7.60 16.06 -20.82
N ILE A 16 6.54 15.45 -20.28
CA ILE A 16 6.60 14.09 -19.74
C ILE A 16 6.57 13.07 -20.90
N HIS A 17 5.68 13.27 -21.88
CA HIS A 17 5.60 12.37 -23.04
C HIS A 17 6.85 12.36 -23.94
N THR A 18 7.61 13.45 -24.02
CA THR A 18 8.84 13.50 -24.82
C THR A 18 10.06 12.90 -24.13
N SER A 19 10.06 12.79 -22.79
CA SER A 19 11.18 12.21 -22.05
C SER A 19 11.14 10.68 -21.96
N ALA A 20 9.95 10.07 -22.06
CA ALA A 20 9.79 8.61 -22.10
C ALA A 20 10.43 7.95 -23.34
N HIS A 21 10.39 8.61 -24.51
CA HIS A 21 11.09 8.15 -25.73
C HIS A 21 12.58 8.54 -25.74
N ALA A 22 12.97 9.65 -25.11
CA ALA A 22 14.34 10.19 -25.18
C ALA A 22 15.38 9.38 -24.38
N LEU A 23 14.96 8.55 -23.42
CA LEU A 23 15.88 7.80 -22.57
C LEU A 23 16.45 6.52 -23.21
N GLY A 24 15.83 5.96 -24.25
CA GLY A 24 16.36 4.75 -24.93
C GLY A 24 16.90 3.68 -23.96
N ASN A 25 18.07 3.11 -24.27
CA ASN A 25 18.79 2.17 -23.39
C ASN A 25 19.72 2.87 -22.36
N ASN A 26 19.71 4.20 -22.27
CA ASN A 26 20.59 4.92 -21.36
C ASN A 26 20.09 4.77 -19.92
N LYS A 27 20.99 4.38 -19.02
CA LYS A 27 20.66 4.15 -17.61
C LYS A 27 20.58 5.47 -16.85
N PRO A 28 19.47 5.75 -16.13
CA PRO A 28 19.30 6.96 -15.33
C PRO A 28 20.45 7.23 -14.36
N GLN A 29 20.74 8.51 -14.13
CA GLN A 29 21.70 8.99 -13.13
C GLN A 29 21.09 10.00 -12.15
N THR A 30 19.87 10.50 -12.42
CA THR A 30 19.16 11.46 -11.57
C THR A 30 17.75 11.00 -11.23
N LEU A 31 17.12 11.63 -10.21
CA LEU A 31 15.73 11.34 -9.85
C LEU A 31 14.76 11.57 -11.02
N LEU A 32 14.94 12.66 -11.79
CA LEU A 32 14.06 12.98 -12.90
C LEU A 32 14.12 11.90 -14.00
N GLU A 33 15.34 11.44 -14.31
CA GLU A 33 15.54 10.36 -15.28
C GLU A 33 14.98 9.03 -14.77
N LEU A 34 15.06 8.73 -13.47
CA LEU A 34 14.44 7.54 -12.89
C LEU A 34 12.91 7.56 -13.06
N LEU A 35 12.28 8.70 -12.83
CA LEU A 35 10.83 8.85 -13.00
C LEU A 35 10.43 8.69 -14.46
N ALA A 36 11.16 9.30 -15.39
CA ALA A 36 10.92 9.14 -16.82
C ALA A 36 11.19 7.70 -17.31
N TYR A 37 12.18 7.00 -16.74
CA TYR A 37 12.46 5.60 -17.07
C TYR A 37 11.36 4.65 -16.57
N ALA A 38 10.74 4.96 -15.42
CA ALA A 38 9.57 4.24 -14.93
C ALA A 38 8.32 4.51 -15.77
N ASP A 39 8.12 5.74 -16.23
CA ASP A 39 7.04 6.10 -17.15
C ASP A 39 7.19 5.39 -18.50
N SER A 40 8.42 5.37 -19.02
CA SER A 40 8.79 4.64 -20.23
C SER A 40 8.51 3.13 -20.12
N ALA A 41 8.65 2.53 -18.93
CA ALA A 41 8.29 1.13 -18.73
C ALA A 41 6.77 0.90 -18.88
N LYS A 42 5.92 1.83 -18.42
CA LYS A 42 4.46 1.75 -18.64
C LYS A 42 4.12 1.85 -20.12
N HIS A 43 4.76 2.77 -20.82
CA HIS A 43 4.53 2.93 -22.26
C HIS A 43 4.90 1.68 -23.06
N LEU A 44 6.03 1.02 -22.74
CA LEU A 44 6.37 -0.26 -23.37
C LEU A 44 5.31 -1.35 -23.14
N ILE A 45 4.63 -1.33 -21.98
CA ILE A 45 3.52 -2.27 -21.72
C ILE A 45 2.36 -1.95 -22.65
N GLU A 46 2.02 -0.67 -22.84
CA GLU A 46 0.96 -0.24 -23.78
C GLU A 46 1.30 -0.62 -25.23
N GLU A 47 2.57 -0.58 -25.61
CA GLU A 47 3.07 -0.95 -26.94
C GLU A 47 3.25 -2.48 -27.13
N GLY A 48 3.07 -3.29 -26.08
CA GLY A 48 3.27 -4.74 -26.13
C GLY A 48 4.74 -5.20 -26.03
N ALA A 49 5.68 -4.29 -25.79
CA ALA A 49 7.10 -4.55 -25.61
C ALA A 49 7.42 -5.07 -24.18
N PHE A 50 6.81 -6.20 -23.81
CA PHE A 50 6.77 -6.70 -22.43
C PHE A 50 8.13 -7.12 -21.85
N ASP A 51 9.01 -7.70 -22.66
CA ASP A 51 10.35 -8.10 -22.19
C ASP A 51 11.19 -6.87 -21.79
N GLU A 52 11.18 -5.83 -22.63
CA GLU A 52 11.88 -4.58 -22.35
C GLU A 52 11.28 -3.87 -21.14
N ALA A 53 9.94 -3.88 -21.01
CA ALA A 53 9.27 -3.32 -19.84
C ALA A 53 9.71 -4.02 -18.55
N LEU A 54 9.74 -5.36 -18.57
CA LEU A 54 10.20 -6.18 -17.44
C LEU A 54 11.66 -5.91 -17.09
N GLU A 55 12.54 -5.75 -18.08
CA GLU A 55 13.94 -5.39 -17.85
C GLU A 55 14.09 -4.01 -17.20
N ARG A 56 13.29 -3.02 -17.63
CA ARG A 56 13.29 -1.68 -17.02
C ARG A 56 12.81 -1.73 -15.58
N LEU A 57 11.73 -2.45 -15.30
CA LEU A 57 11.18 -2.59 -13.95
C LEU A 57 12.18 -3.26 -12.99
N LYS A 58 12.83 -4.35 -13.42
CA LYS A 58 13.91 -4.99 -12.65
C LYS A 58 15.08 -4.04 -12.39
N TRP A 59 15.50 -3.31 -13.42
CA TRP A 59 16.60 -2.37 -13.26
C TRP A 59 16.28 -1.24 -12.27
N LEU A 60 15.04 -0.71 -12.32
CA LEU A 60 14.56 0.31 -11.38
C LEU A 60 14.48 -0.21 -9.95
N ASP A 61 14.04 -1.45 -9.76
CA ASP A 61 14.05 -2.13 -8.47
C ASP A 61 15.46 -2.22 -7.89
N ASP A 62 16.44 -2.66 -8.69
CA ASP A 62 17.81 -2.87 -8.23
C ASP A 62 18.62 -1.57 -8.04
N ASN A 63 18.32 -0.52 -8.81
CA ASN A 63 19.20 0.66 -8.92
C ASN A 63 18.57 1.97 -8.46
N GLY A 64 17.25 2.10 -8.48
CA GLY A 64 16.57 3.38 -8.30
C GLY A 64 16.89 4.05 -6.96
N THR A 65 16.76 3.31 -5.85
CA THR A 65 17.06 3.83 -4.50
C THR A 65 18.54 4.18 -4.33
N ARG A 66 19.45 3.46 -5.01
CA ARG A 66 20.90 3.72 -4.98
C ARG A 66 21.27 5.03 -5.66
N ILE A 67 20.61 5.35 -6.76
CA ILE A 67 20.81 6.61 -7.49
C ILE A 67 20.17 7.77 -6.74
N SER A 68 18.96 7.57 -6.19
CA SER A 68 18.30 8.58 -5.38
C SER A 68 17.44 7.94 -4.30
N TYR A 69 17.76 8.20 -3.03
CA TYR A 69 16.94 7.74 -1.91
C TYR A 69 15.48 8.25 -2.00
N ARG A 70 15.25 9.41 -2.63
CA ARG A 70 13.89 9.94 -2.85
C ARG A 70 13.05 9.07 -3.78
N PHE A 71 13.68 8.21 -4.58
CA PHE A 71 12.99 7.24 -5.43
C PHE A 71 12.35 6.11 -4.61
N TYR A 72 12.77 5.89 -3.36
CA TYR A 72 12.25 4.83 -2.50
C TYR A 72 10.71 4.81 -2.40
N ASN A 73 10.10 5.97 -2.16
CA ASN A 73 8.64 6.07 -2.05
C ASN A 73 7.94 5.81 -3.40
N PHE A 74 8.52 6.31 -4.49
CA PHE A 74 7.96 6.11 -5.83
C PHE A 74 8.08 4.65 -6.28
N LYS A 75 9.20 3.99 -5.98
CA LYS A 75 9.42 2.57 -6.26
C LYS A 75 8.28 1.72 -5.70
N ARG A 76 7.92 1.96 -4.44
CA ARG A 76 6.85 1.25 -3.72
C ARG A 76 5.49 1.41 -4.39
N SER A 77 5.07 2.64 -4.68
CA SER A 77 3.73 2.91 -5.22
C SER A 77 3.58 2.67 -6.72
N SER A 78 4.67 2.79 -7.49
CA SER A 78 4.61 2.85 -8.95
C SER A 78 5.29 1.66 -9.61
N VAL A 79 6.55 1.35 -9.24
CA VAL A 79 7.31 0.27 -9.91
C VAL A 79 6.68 -1.08 -9.61
N TYR A 80 6.37 -1.38 -8.35
CA TYR A 80 5.77 -2.67 -8.00
C TYR A 80 4.33 -2.82 -8.51
N THR A 81 3.54 -1.74 -8.54
CA THR A 81 2.20 -1.73 -9.14
C THR A 81 2.29 -2.03 -10.64
N THR A 82 3.15 -1.32 -11.38
CA THR A 82 3.32 -1.55 -12.82
C THR A 82 3.88 -2.94 -13.13
N TRP A 83 4.77 -3.47 -12.29
CA TRP A 83 5.23 -4.86 -12.44
C TRP A 83 4.10 -5.85 -12.16
N TRP A 84 3.28 -5.62 -11.14
CA TRP A 84 2.12 -6.47 -10.88
C TRP A 84 1.15 -6.47 -12.07
N ASP A 85 0.84 -5.31 -12.63
CA ASP A 85 -0.02 -5.19 -13.82
C ASP A 85 0.56 -5.99 -15.00
N LEU A 86 1.86 -5.85 -15.27
CA LEU A 86 2.54 -6.61 -16.30
C LEU A 86 2.51 -8.13 -16.01
N ALA A 87 2.66 -8.52 -14.74
CA ALA A 87 2.61 -9.91 -14.31
C ALA A 87 1.26 -10.58 -14.57
N GLN A 88 0.15 -9.82 -14.54
CA GLN A 88 -1.19 -10.35 -14.84
C GLN A 88 -1.40 -10.69 -16.32
N GLN A 89 -0.62 -10.07 -17.22
CA GLN A 89 -0.77 -10.22 -18.67
C GLN A 89 0.40 -10.93 -19.36
N TYR A 90 1.56 -11.07 -18.69
CA TYR A 90 2.76 -11.66 -19.26
C TYR A 90 3.43 -12.66 -18.31
N ASN A 91 3.37 -13.95 -18.66
CA ASN A 91 3.84 -15.08 -17.83
C ASN A 91 5.27 -14.91 -17.30
N ARG A 92 6.21 -14.44 -18.13
CA ARG A 92 7.60 -14.26 -17.71
C ARG A 92 7.75 -13.17 -16.65
N ALA A 93 6.94 -12.11 -16.73
CA ALA A 93 6.87 -11.10 -15.68
C ALA A 93 6.24 -11.65 -14.41
N GLY A 94 5.20 -12.49 -14.54
CA GLY A 94 4.59 -13.24 -13.43
C GLY A 94 5.59 -14.09 -12.67
N SER A 95 6.30 -15.00 -13.35
CA SER A 95 7.31 -15.84 -12.69
C SER A 95 8.44 -15.02 -12.05
N ALA A 96 8.85 -13.91 -12.69
CA ALA A 96 9.87 -13.03 -12.12
C ALA A 96 9.37 -12.28 -10.87
N TYR A 97 8.09 -11.87 -10.86
CA TYR A 97 7.45 -11.22 -9.73
C TYR A 97 7.34 -12.17 -8.53
N GLU A 98 6.84 -13.39 -8.76
CA GLU A 98 6.75 -14.42 -7.71
C GLU A 98 8.12 -14.77 -7.14
N SER A 99 9.13 -14.92 -8.00
CA SER A 99 10.51 -15.14 -7.55
C SER A 99 11.04 -13.99 -6.70
N LYS A 100 10.71 -12.73 -7.04
CA LYS A 100 11.08 -11.55 -6.26
C LYS A 100 10.37 -11.54 -4.90
N LEU A 101 9.07 -11.83 -4.86
CA LEU A 101 8.30 -11.93 -3.62
C LEU A 101 8.88 -13.02 -2.70
N ALA A 102 9.09 -14.23 -3.21
CA ALA A 102 9.65 -15.34 -2.43
C ALA A 102 11.05 -15.00 -1.88
N SER A 103 11.90 -14.38 -2.70
CA SER A 103 13.25 -13.94 -2.28
C SER A 103 13.18 -12.86 -1.18
N THR A 104 12.28 -11.88 -1.34
CA THR A 104 12.09 -10.80 -0.36
C THR A 104 11.59 -11.33 0.97
N LEU A 105 10.61 -12.23 0.96
CA LEU A 105 10.11 -12.89 2.17
C LEU A 105 11.21 -13.70 2.88
N LYS A 106 12.04 -14.42 2.12
CA LYS A 106 13.20 -15.13 2.68
C LYS A 106 14.17 -14.15 3.34
N HIS A 107 14.47 -13.01 2.73
CA HIS A 107 15.32 -11.99 3.32
C HIS A 107 14.70 -11.35 4.56
N LEU A 108 13.38 -11.14 4.59
CA LEU A 108 12.67 -10.64 5.76
C LEU A 108 12.87 -11.56 6.97
N ILE A 109 12.81 -12.87 6.76
CA ILE A 109 13.02 -13.87 7.82
C ILE A 109 14.45 -13.84 8.37
N ILE A 110 15.43 -13.66 7.49
CA ILE A 110 16.85 -13.68 7.86
C ILE A 110 17.30 -12.34 8.49
N ALA A 111 16.71 -11.23 8.07
CA ALA A 111 17.11 -9.88 8.50
C ALA A 111 15.88 -8.98 8.77
N PRO A 112 15.05 -9.31 9.79
CA PRO A 112 13.79 -8.60 10.05
C PRO A 112 13.95 -7.11 10.44
N GLN A 113 15.15 -6.71 10.84
CA GLN A 113 15.52 -5.32 11.12
C GLN A 113 15.70 -4.44 9.87
N GLN A 114 15.72 -5.01 8.66
CA GLN A 114 15.86 -4.26 7.41
C GLN A 114 14.49 -3.74 6.92
N CYS A 115 14.20 -2.48 7.22
CA CYS A 115 12.88 -1.91 6.94
C CYS A 115 12.53 -1.81 5.45
N GLU A 116 13.52 -1.68 4.56
CA GLU A 116 13.27 -1.73 3.11
C GLU A 116 12.76 -3.10 2.65
N THR A 117 13.29 -4.19 3.23
CA THR A 117 12.86 -5.57 2.94
C THR A 117 11.44 -5.82 3.46
N PHE A 118 11.15 -5.31 4.64
CA PHE A 118 9.81 -5.35 5.25
C PHE A 118 8.79 -4.60 4.37
N ASP A 119 9.08 -3.35 4.04
CA ASP A 119 8.22 -2.53 3.18
C ASP A 119 8.04 -3.18 1.81
N THR A 120 9.13 -3.65 1.18
CA THR A 120 9.05 -4.33 -0.11
C THR A 120 8.17 -5.56 -0.06
N SER A 121 8.21 -6.34 1.03
CA SER A 121 7.34 -7.51 1.18
C SER A 121 5.86 -7.12 1.20
N ILE A 122 5.52 -6.05 1.92
CA ILE A 122 4.14 -5.51 1.96
C ILE A 122 3.70 -5.10 0.55
N TRP A 123 4.54 -4.37 -0.18
CA TRP A 123 4.19 -3.90 -1.52
C TRP A 123 4.20 -4.98 -2.60
N LEU A 124 4.88 -6.12 -2.39
CA LEU A 124 4.85 -7.24 -3.33
C LEU A 124 3.69 -8.21 -3.05
N SER A 125 3.05 -8.12 -1.88
CA SER A 125 1.86 -8.90 -1.55
C SER A 125 0.61 -8.22 -2.13
N GLN A 126 0.29 -8.52 -3.39
CA GLN A 126 -0.80 -7.89 -4.14
C GLN A 126 -2.11 -8.71 -4.13
N THR A 127 -2.08 -9.95 -3.63
CA THR A 127 -3.25 -10.83 -3.51
C THR A 127 -3.54 -11.16 -2.04
N PRO A 128 -4.80 -11.49 -1.70
CA PRO A 128 -5.15 -11.87 -0.33
C PRO A 128 -4.32 -13.03 0.22
N GLU A 129 -3.99 -14.01 -0.63
CA GLU A 129 -3.19 -15.17 -0.26
C GLU A 129 -1.74 -14.75 0.10
N GLN A 130 -1.14 -13.86 -0.70
CA GLN A 130 0.22 -13.35 -0.44
C GLN A 130 0.27 -12.45 0.81
N GLU A 131 -0.77 -11.64 1.01
CA GLU A 131 -0.92 -10.80 2.19
C GLU A 131 -1.04 -11.64 3.47
N GLN A 132 -1.90 -12.66 3.46
CA GLN A 132 -2.04 -13.60 4.58
C GLN A 132 -0.75 -14.38 4.84
N HIS A 133 -0.04 -14.79 3.79
CA HIS A 133 1.25 -15.46 3.95
C HIS A 133 2.28 -14.55 4.60
N LEU A 134 2.39 -13.28 4.17
CA LEU A 134 3.27 -12.30 4.79
C LEU A 134 2.91 -12.07 6.28
N LEU A 135 1.62 -11.92 6.59
CA LEU A 135 1.13 -11.80 7.97
C LEU A 135 1.55 -12.99 8.84
N ALA A 136 1.40 -14.21 8.33
CA ALA A 136 1.82 -15.41 9.05
C ALA A 136 3.33 -15.40 9.34
N GLN A 137 4.16 -14.97 8.38
CA GLN A 137 5.60 -14.82 8.56
C GLN A 137 5.93 -13.74 9.61
N MET A 138 5.26 -12.59 9.56
CA MET A 138 5.44 -11.50 10.54
C MET A 138 5.09 -11.96 11.96
N THR A 139 4.04 -12.74 12.12
CA THR A 139 3.60 -13.29 13.41
C THR A 139 4.58 -14.33 13.94
N ALA A 140 5.04 -15.24 13.08
CA ALA A 140 6.08 -16.20 13.44
C ALA A 140 7.38 -15.50 13.87
N LEU A 141 7.79 -14.46 13.13
CA LEU A 141 8.97 -13.65 13.46
C LEU A 141 8.80 -12.91 14.79
N ASN A 142 7.61 -12.37 15.06
CA ASN A 142 7.31 -11.71 16.33
C ASN A 142 7.40 -12.68 17.52
N ALA A 143 6.93 -13.91 17.35
CA ALA A 143 7.01 -14.97 18.37
C ALA A 143 8.46 -15.41 18.63
N GLN A 144 9.29 -15.50 17.58
CA GLN A 144 10.69 -15.93 17.68
C GLN A 144 11.63 -14.81 18.17
N TYR A 145 11.42 -13.58 17.69
CA TYR A 145 12.30 -12.43 17.92
C TYR A 145 11.49 -11.23 18.38
N ASN A 146 11.34 -11.11 19.70
CA ASN A 146 10.57 -10.05 20.31
C ASN A 146 11.04 -8.65 19.88
N GLY A 147 10.14 -7.86 19.29
CA GLY A 147 10.40 -6.47 18.90
C GLY A 147 11.20 -6.30 17.61
N SER A 148 11.49 -7.38 16.88
CA SER A 148 12.27 -7.36 15.64
C SER A 148 11.71 -6.42 14.57
N LEU A 149 10.38 -6.31 14.47
CA LEU A 149 9.70 -5.46 13.50
C LEU A 149 9.46 -4.03 14.01
N ARG A 150 9.76 -3.70 15.28
CA ARG A 150 9.35 -2.45 15.91
C ARG A 150 9.87 -1.20 15.20
N ARG A 151 11.09 -1.26 14.64
CA ARG A 151 11.69 -0.13 13.91
C ARG A 151 11.10 0.06 12.51
N CYS A 152 10.52 -1.00 11.95
CA CYS A 152 10.03 -1.04 10.58
C CYS A 152 8.50 -0.93 10.51
N TRP A 153 7.82 -1.07 11.64
CA TRP A 153 6.38 -0.90 11.73
C TRP A 153 5.97 0.50 11.30
N ASN A 154 5.12 0.57 10.28
CA ASN A 154 4.62 1.80 9.67
C ASN A 154 3.11 1.67 9.38
N GLY A 155 2.53 2.72 8.80
CA GLY A 155 1.10 2.77 8.50
C GLY A 155 0.61 1.69 7.54
N GLU A 156 1.44 1.21 6.60
CA GLU A 156 1.06 0.14 5.67
C GLU A 156 1.03 -1.23 6.38
N ALA A 157 2.01 -1.51 7.23
CA ALA A 157 2.02 -2.71 8.05
C ALA A 157 0.85 -2.75 9.04
N GLU A 158 0.56 -1.60 9.65
CA GLU A 158 -0.60 -1.45 10.51
C GLU A 158 -1.88 -1.69 9.70
N TYR A 159 -2.03 -1.06 8.54
CA TYR A 159 -3.19 -1.27 7.68
C TYR A 159 -3.37 -2.75 7.27
N LEU A 160 -2.29 -3.46 6.96
CA LEU A 160 -2.34 -4.88 6.63
C LEU A 160 -2.82 -5.72 7.82
N ALA A 161 -2.31 -5.45 9.03
CA ALA A 161 -2.77 -6.12 10.25
C ALA A 161 -4.23 -5.81 10.57
N ILE A 162 -4.69 -4.59 10.33
CA ILE A 162 -6.11 -4.21 10.46
C ILE A 162 -6.98 -4.99 9.47
N LYS A 163 -6.59 -4.99 8.19
CA LYS A 163 -7.34 -5.62 7.09
C LYS A 163 -7.67 -7.08 7.39
N TYR A 164 -6.76 -7.78 8.06
CA TYR A 164 -6.90 -9.19 8.44
C TYR A 164 -7.19 -9.44 9.92
N ILE A 165 -7.56 -8.39 10.66
CA ILE A 165 -7.96 -8.50 12.08
C ILE A 165 -6.86 -9.17 12.93
N HIS A 166 -5.60 -8.87 12.66
CA HIS A 166 -4.46 -9.53 13.28
C HIS A 166 -4.08 -8.90 14.63
N HIS A 167 -4.73 -9.37 15.68
CA HIS A 167 -4.59 -8.86 17.05
C HIS A 167 -3.14 -8.77 17.57
N ASP A 168 -2.37 -9.86 17.50
CA ASP A 168 -1.05 -9.92 18.14
C ASP A 168 -0.06 -8.88 17.61
N LEU A 169 -0.11 -8.60 16.30
CA LEU A 169 0.76 -7.62 15.65
C LEU A 169 0.36 -6.20 16.04
N LEU A 170 -0.94 -5.90 16.09
CA LEU A 170 -1.45 -4.59 16.53
C LEU A 170 -1.12 -4.36 18.01
N ALA A 171 -1.39 -5.34 18.88
CA ALA A 171 -1.08 -5.27 20.30
C ALA A 171 0.42 -4.99 20.54
N ARG A 172 1.29 -5.61 19.73
CA ARG A 172 2.74 -5.44 19.86
C ARG A 172 3.25 -4.10 19.33
N TYR A 173 2.74 -3.64 18.18
CA TYR A 173 3.44 -2.63 17.38
C TYR A 173 2.66 -1.32 17.15
N SER A 174 1.34 -1.28 17.33
CA SER A 174 0.59 -0.03 17.20
C SER A 174 1.03 0.96 18.29
N GLN A 175 1.66 2.07 17.92
CA GLN A 175 2.20 3.01 18.90
C GLN A 175 1.09 3.89 19.50
N ASP A 176 0.30 4.52 18.63
CA ASP A 176 -0.87 5.30 18.99
C ASP A 176 -2.12 4.61 18.42
N ILE A 177 -2.74 3.80 19.27
CA ILE A 177 -3.89 2.97 18.92
C ILE A 177 -5.09 3.85 18.51
N LEU A 178 -5.32 4.99 19.18
CA LEU A 178 -6.44 5.87 18.85
C LEU A 178 -6.22 6.57 17.52
N TYR A 179 -5.03 7.13 17.33
CA TYR A 179 -4.65 7.76 16.06
C TYR A 179 -4.72 6.75 14.91
N GLY A 180 -4.17 5.55 15.11
CA GLY A 180 -4.23 4.45 14.14
C GLY A 180 -5.67 4.08 13.78
N PHE A 181 -6.55 3.92 14.77
CA PHE A 181 -7.97 3.66 14.54
C PHE A 181 -8.64 4.79 13.74
N ILE A 182 -8.42 6.06 14.12
CA ILE A 182 -9.04 7.19 13.43
C ILE A 182 -8.53 7.31 11.98
N HIS A 183 -7.21 7.30 11.79
CA HIS A 183 -6.61 7.55 10.47
C HIS A 183 -6.71 6.36 9.52
N ASN A 184 -6.51 5.14 10.02
CA ASN A 184 -6.45 3.94 9.18
C ASN A 184 -7.82 3.25 9.05
N VAL A 185 -8.75 3.47 9.99
CA VAL A 185 -10.09 2.86 9.97
C VAL A 185 -11.16 3.91 9.68
N ILE A 186 -11.40 4.85 10.59
CA ILE A 186 -12.54 5.79 10.49
C ILE A 186 -12.54 6.57 9.17
N VAL A 187 -11.39 7.15 8.79
CA VAL A 187 -11.27 7.90 7.53
C VAL A 187 -11.52 7.01 6.31
N LYS A 188 -10.91 5.81 6.26
CA LYS A 188 -11.03 4.91 5.10
C LYS A 188 -12.44 4.35 4.96
N VAL A 189 -13.04 3.90 6.07
CA VAL A 189 -14.40 3.36 6.12
C VAL A 189 -15.43 4.44 5.78
N THR A 190 -15.24 5.68 6.20
CA THR A 190 -16.12 6.81 5.81
C THR A 190 -16.13 7.00 4.30
N ARG A 191 -14.95 7.03 3.66
CA ARG A 191 -14.85 7.15 2.20
C ARG A 191 -15.48 5.95 1.48
N ALA A 192 -15.25 4.74 1.96
CA ALA A 192 -15.83 3.53 1.39
C ALA A 192 -17.38 3.53 1.51
N TYR A 193 -17.91 3.96 2.65
CA TYR A 193 -19.35 4.11 2.87
C TYR A 193 -19.98 5.11 1.90
N GLU A 194 -19.34 6.26 1.71
CA GLU A 194 -19.78 7.29 0.77
C GLU A 194 -19.72 6.79 -0.69
N HIS A 195 -18.73 5.98 -1.01
CA HIS A 195 -18.60 5.36 -2.33
C HIS A 195 -19.71 4.34 -2.63
N CYS A 196 -20.28 3.70 -1.61
CA CYS A 196 -21.43 2.81 -1.78
C CYS A 196 -22.67 3.49 -2.39
N ASN A 197 -22.75 4.83 -2.40
CA ASN A 197 -23.83 5.55 -3.08
C ASN A 197 -23.77 5.43 -4.61
N PHE A 198 -22.65 4.96 -5.16
CA PHE A 198 -22.43 4.83 -6.60
C PHE A 198 -22.42 3.38 -7.10
N VAL A 199 -22.75 2.41 -6.24
CA VAL A 199 -22.85 0.99 -6.60
C VAL A 199 -24.31 0.56 -6.75
N GLU A 200 -24.56 -0.51 -7.51
CA GLU A 200 -25.91 -1.02 -7.78
C GLU A 200 -26.64 -1.43 -6.49
N ASP A 201 -26.00 -2.22 -5.63
CA ASP A 201 -26.54 -2.62 -4.32
C ASP A 201 -25.95 -1.76 -3.19
N LYS A 202 -26.45 -0.52 -3.11
CA LYS A 202 -26.09 0.44 -2.06
C LYS A 202 -26.26 -0.17 -0.66
N ALA A 203 -27.36 -0.86 -0.41
CA ALA A 203 -27.71 -1.35 0.93
C ALA A 203 -26.76 -2.45 1.40
N LEU A 204 -26.46 -3.42 0.53
CA LEU A 204 -25.48 -4.48 0.82
C LEU A 204 -24.08 -3.90 1.02
N CYS A 205 -23.64 -2.99 0.14
CA CYS A 205 -22.34 -2.34 0.27
C CYS A 205 -22.22 -1.61 1.61
N GLN A 206 -23.19 -0.77 1.96
CA GLN A 206 -23.20 -0.04 3.23
C GLN A 206 -23.26 -0.96 4.45
N SER A 207 -23.99 -2.07 4.37
CA SER A 207 -24.04 -3.10 5.42
C SER A 207 -22.66 -3.72 5.64
N ASN A 208 -21.96 -4.13 4.58
CA ASN A 208 -20.63 -4.72 4.66
C ASN A 208 -19.62 -3.75 5.29
N ILE A 209 -19.69 -2.46 4.94
CA ILE A 209 -18.83 -1.43 5.53
C ILE A 209 -19.11 -1.24 7.03
N LYS A 210 -20.38 -1.29 7.47
CA LYS A 210 -20.75 -1.22 8.90
C LYS A 210 -20.24 -2.45 9.66
N THR A 211 -20.31 -3.64 9.08
CA THR A 211 -19.79 -4.87 9.68
C THR A 211 -18.27 -4.77 9.86
N TYR A 212 -17.55 -4.40 8.81
CA TYR A 212 -16.09 -4.21 8.87
C TYR A 212 -15.67 -3.20 9.95
N LEU A 213 -16.37 -2.06 10.04
CA LEU A 213 -16.13 -1.06 11.09
C LEU A 213 -16.30 -1.67 12.49
N THR A 214 -17.36 -2.45 12.69
CA THR A 214 -17.69 -3.04 13.99
C THR A 214 -16.64 -4.07 14.42
N GLU A 215 -16.23 -4.95 13.51
CA GLU A 215 -15.21 -5.96 13.77
C GLU A 215 -13.85 -5.34 14.06
N THR A 216 -13.45 -4.36 13.25
CA THR A 216 -12.19 -3.64 13.43
C THR A 216 -12.19 -2.85 14.74
N SER A 217 -13.31 -2.22 15.11
CA SER A 217 -13.46 -1.52 16.38
C SER A 217 -13.25 -2.45 17.58
N ARG A 218 -13.85 -3.65 17.55
CA ARG A 218 -13.67 -4.65 18.62
C ARG A 218 -12.21 -5.08 18.76
N LEU A 219 -11.51 -5.25 17.65
CA LEU A 219 -10.09 -5.56 17.65
C LEU A 219 -9.25 -4.47 18.32
N TYR A 220 -9.47 -3.21 17.95
CA TYR A 220 -8.76 -2.08 18.56
C TYR A 220 -9.10 -1.91 20.05
N GLN A 221 -10.34 -2.18 20.45
CA GLN A 221 -10.74 -2.20 21.85
C GLN A 221 -10.00 -3.30 22.62
N ALA A 222 -9.90 -4.51 22.06
CA ALA A 222 -9.13 -5.60 22.67
C ALA A 222 -7.65 -5.24 22.81
N VAL A 223 -7.04 -4.66 21.77
CA VAL A 223 -5.65 -4.18 21.80
C VAL A 223 -5.42 -3.10 22.88
N ALA A 224 -6.38 -2.21 23.10
CA ALA A 224 -6.31 -1.20 24.16
C ALA A 224 -6.47 -1.84 25.56
N MET A 225 -7.39 -2.80 25.70
CA MET A 225 -7.60 -3.54 26.95
C MET A 225 -6.38 -4.38 27.35
N ASP A 226 -5.69 -4.98 26.39
CA ASP A 226 -4.43 -5.70 26.61
C ASP A 226 -3.28 -4.82 27.11
N ARG A 227 -3.43 -3.49 27.00
CA ARG A 227 -2.51 -2.49 27.55
C ARG A 227 -3.04 -1.83 28.82
N ASP A 228 -4.05 -2.43 29.45
CA ASP A 228 -4.75 -1.90 30.62
C ASP A 228 -5.36 -0.50 30.42
N ASP A 229 -5.63 -0.09 29.18
CA ASP A 229 -6.18 1.23 28.84
C ASP A 229 -7.67 1.15 28.50
N LEU A 230 -8.49 1.01 29.55
CA LEU A 230 -9.97 0.97 29.43
C LEU A 230 -10.55 2.28 28.87
N GLN A 231 -9.91 3.42 29.16
CA GLN A 231 -10.37 4.71 28.65
C GLN A 231 -10.22 4.76 27.12
N LEU A 232 -9.07 4.31 26.61
CA LEU A 232 -8.80 4.22 25.19
C LEU A 232 -9.74 3.26 24.47
N ALA A 233 -10.01 2.08 25.04
CA ALA A 233 -11.03 1.17 24.51
C ALA A 233 -12.41 1.86 24.42
N GLY A 234 -12.79 2.60 25.46
CA GLY A 234 -14.02 3.41 25.48
C GLY A 234 -14.06 4.46 24.37
N LEU A 235 -12.95 5.16 24.11
CA LEU A 235 -12.84 6.16 23.03
C LEU A 235 -13.00 5.54 21.64
N ILE A 236 -12.40 4.37 21.39
CA ILE A 236 -12.57 3.63 20.13
C ILE A 236 -14.04 3.24 19.91
N GLY A 237 -14.68 2.70 20.95
CA GLY A 237 -16.11 2.37 20.93
C GLY A 237 -16.99 3.61 20.67
N GLY A 238 -16.65 4.73 21.32
CA GLY A 238 -17.35 6.01 21.16
C GLY A 238 -17.28 6.56 19.73
N GLU A 239 -16.10 6.60 19.11
CA GLU A 239 -15.95 7.06 17.71
C GLU A 239 -16.66 6.12 16.72
N THR A 240 -16.67 4.82 17.01
CA THR A 240 -17.43 3.84 16.23
C THR A 240 -18.93 4.12 16.28
N LEU A 241 -19.48 4.27 17.48
CA LEU A 241 -20.90 4.53 17.69
C LEU A 241 -21.33 5.86 17.04
N LYS A 242 -20.53 6.91 17.22
CA LYS A 242 -20.76 8.22 16.60
C LYS A 242 -20.88 8.12 15.07
N LEU A 243 -20.03 7.33 14.43
CA LEU A 243 -20.07 7.14 12.98
C LEU A 243 -21.30 6.32 12.53
N LEU A 244 -21.63 5.24 13.25
CA LEU A 244 -22.83 4.44 12.98
C LEU A 244 -24.11 5.26 13.12
N LEU A 245 -24.22 6.08 14.17
CA LEU A 245 -25.35 6.99 14.39
C LEU A 245 -25.43 8.06 13.29
N LYS A 246 -24.29 8.61 12.83
CA LYS A 246 -24.26 9.54 11.70
C LYS A 246 -24.88 8.90 10.45
N TRP A 247 -24.54 7.65 10.14
CA TRP A 247 -25.06 6.96 8.96
C TRP A 247 -26.51 6.49 9.10
N GLN A 248 -26.97 6.17 10.30
CA GLN A 248 -28.40 5.88 10.55
C GLN A 248 -29.28 7.11 10.27
N ASN A 249 -28.75 8.31 10.54
CA ASN A 249 -29.48 9.57 10.35
C ASN A 249 -29.34 10.16 8.94
N GLN A 250 -28.65 9.49 8.02
CA GLN A 250 -28.59 9.92 6.62
C GLN A 250 -29.81 9.39 5.86
N PRO A 251 -30.55 10.25 5.12
CA PRO A 251 -31.64 9.78 4.27
C PRO A 251 -31.09 8.80 3.23
N ASN A 252 -31.80 7.66 3.08
CA ASN A 252 -31.50 6.63 2.07
C ASN A 252 -31.54 7.19 0.65
#